data_AF-A0A820RJX1-F1
#
_entry.id   AF-A0A820RJX1-F1
#
_cell.length_a   1.000
_cell.length_b   1.000
_cell.length_c   1.000
_cell.angle_alpha   90.00
_cell.angle_beta   90.00
_cell.angle_gamma   90.00
#
_symmetry.space_group_name_H-M   'P 1'
#
loop_
_entity.id
_entity.type
_entity.pdbx_description
1 polymer ?
#
loop_
_entity_poly.entity_id
_entity_poly.type
_entity_poly.pdbx_seq_one_letter_code
_entity_poly.pdbx_strand_id
1 'polypeptide(L)'
;GYWSIRGLVEPTRLALHYSNTAYTEKFYEQGEGPEFSREEWLSEKQNLGLDFPNLPYLFDGDLKMTQSKAILYYIGRKANLMGKTPTEEAHVMMLCEQAHDFRMKVGSVFYGPEGATKEGRKKLR
;
A
#
# COMPACT_ATOMS: atom_id res chain seq x y z
N GLY A 1 4.04 9.06 -2.30
CA GLY A 1 5.20 8.44 -2.96
C GLY A 1 5.23 6.95 -2.68
N TYR A 2 5.75 6.17 -3.62
CA TYR A 2 5.93 4.73 -3.51
C TYR A 2 7.07 4.27 -4.41
N TRP A 3 7.48 3.01 -4.29
CA TRP A 3 8.40 2.38 -5.24
C TRP A 3 7.84 2.42 -6.67
N SER A 4 8.72 2.42 -7.67
CA SER A 4 8.41 2.35 -9.11
C SER A 4 7.90 0.97 -9.55
N ILE A 5 6.91 0.46 -8.82
CA ILE A 5 6.22 -0.81 -9.04
C ILE A 5 4.73 -0.65 -8.69
N ARG A 6 3.91 -1.65 -9.00
CA ARG A 6 2.48 -1.69 -8.60
C ARG A 6 2.30 -1.76 -7.08
N GLY A 7 2.79 -2.84 -6.47
CA GLY A 7 2.91 -3.02 -5.03
C GLY A 7 1.66 -2.64 -4.20
N LEU A 8 1.88 -2.01 -3.03
CA LEU A 8 0.82 -1.69 -2.05
C LEU A 8 -0.06 -0.51 -2.42
N VAL A 9 0.42 0.39 -3.29
CA VAL A 9 -0.27 1.63 -3.63
C VAL A 9 -1.27 1.45 -4.78
N GLU A 10 -1.21 0.34 -5.51
CA GLU A 10 -2.05 0.11 -6.69
C GLU A 10 -3.56 0.31 -6.45
N PRO A 11 -4.17 -0.20 -5.36
CA PRO A 11 -5.59 0.08 -5.10
C PRO A 11 -5.90 1.57 -4.96
N THR A 12 -4.98 2.35 -4.38
CA THR A 12 -5.11 3.80 -4.24
C THR A 12 -5.00 4.49 -5.60
N ARG A 13 -4.04 4.09 -6.46
CA ARG A 13 -3.94 4.62 -7.84
C ARG A 13 -5.24 4.39 -8.60
N LEU A 14 -5.79 3.18 -8.53
CA LEU A 14 -7.06 2.83 -9.18
C LEU A 14 -8.22 3.69 -8.65
N ALA A 15 -8.32 3.92 -7.33
CA ALA A 15 -9.35 4.77 -6.75
C ALA A 15 -9.22 6.25 -7.19
N LEU A 16 -7.99 6.77 -7.24
CA LEU A 16 -7.71 8.13 -7.72
C LEU A 16 -8.08 8.28 -9.20
N HIS A 17 -7.70 7.32 -10.05
CA HIS A 17 -8.08 7.31 -11.46
C HIS A 17 -9.59 7.18 -11.67
N TYR A 18 -10.25 6.25 -10.98
CA TYR A 18 -11.69 6.04 -11.09
C TYR A 18 -12.49 7.30 -10.70
N SER A 19 -12.03 8.00 -9.66
CA SER A 19 -12.66 9.24 -9.18
C SER A 19 -12.25 10.49 -9.96
N ASN A 20 -11.38 10.37 -10.98
CA ASN A 20 -10.75 11.50 -11.67
C ASN A 20 -10.08 12.50 -10.71
N THR A 21 -9.59 12.01 -9.57
CA THR A 21 -8.87 12.85 -8.61
C THR A 21 -7.46 13.11 -9.15
N ALA A 22 -7.12 14.38 -9.37
CA ALA A 22 -5.79 14.76 -9.79
C ALA A 22 -4.77 14.45 -8.68
N TYR A 23 -3.65 13.83 -9.05
CA TYR A 23 -2.55 13.54 -8.15
C TYR A 23 -1.22 13.54 -8.91
N THR A 24 -0.14 13.76 -8.17
CA THR A 24 1.22 13.54 -8.65
C THR A 24 1.84 12.42 -7.84
N GLU A 25 2.66 11.60 -8.47
CA GLU A 25 3.34 10.49 -7.80
C GLU A 25 4.85 10.70 -7.80
N LYS A 26 5.44 10.61 -6.61
CA LYS A 26 6.87 10.42 -6.45
C LYS A 26 7.18 8.92 -6.50
N PHE A 27 7.90 8.52 -7.55
CA PHE A 27 8.45 7.18 -7.69
C PHE A 27 9.84 7.14 -7.08
N TYR A 28 10.08 6.12 -6.27
CA TYR A 28 11.43 5.75 -5.83
C TYR A 28 11.88 4.56 -6.67
N GLU A 29 13.03 4.69 -7.32
CA GLU A 29 13.66 3.63 -8.08
C GLU A 29 14.51 2.77 -7.14
N GLN A 30 14.58 1.49 -7.47
CA GLN A 30 15.53 0.59 -6.84
C GLN A 30 16.81 0.56 -7.67
N GLY A 31 17.97 0.54 -7.03
CA GLY A 31 19.25 0.39 -7.73
C GLY A 31 19.30 -0.92 -8.53
N GLU A 32 20.26 -1.02 -9.45
CA GLU A 32 20.44 -2.23 -10.24
C GLU A 32 20.74 -3.46 -9.37
N GLY A 33 20.42 -4.63 -9.91
CA GLY A 33 20.76 -5.90 -9.26
C GLY A 33 22.26 -6.20 -9.38
N PRO A 34 22.81 -7.05 -8.50
CA PRO A 34 22.10 -7.82 -7.47
C PRO A 34 21.85 -7.09 -6.14
N GLU A 35 22.41 -5.91 -5.94
CA GLU A 35 22.35 -5.19 -4.66
C GLU A 35 20.98 -4.55 -4.42
N PHE A 36 20.28 -4.16 -5.49
CA PHE A 36 18.92 -3.63 -5.42
C PHE A 36 18.78 -2.50 -4.39
N SER A 37 19.69 -1.51 -4.47
CA SER A 37 19.83 -0.44 -3.48
C SER A 37 18.52 0.30 -3.22
N ARG A 38 18.25 0.63 -1.96
CA ARG A 38 17.07 1.37 -1.49
C ARG A 38 17.40 2.79 -1.04
N GLU A 39 18.60 3.27 -1.36
CA GLU A 39 19.17 4.52 -0.84
C GLU A 39 18.32 5.74 -1.17
N GLU A 40 17.70 5.79 -2.36
CA GLU A 40 16.83 6.90 -2.76
C GLU A 40 15.69 7.12 -1.75
N TRP A 41 15.05 6.04 -1.29
CA TRP A 41 14.04 6.13 -0.24
C TRP A 41 14.67 6.38 1.14
N LEU A 42 15.73 5.65 1.48
CA LEU A 42 16.32 5.69 2.82
C LEU A 42 16.90 7.06 3.19
N SER A 43 17.45 7.78 2.20
CA SER A 43 18.01 9.13 2.37
C SER A 43 16.94 10.19 2.65
N GLU A 44 15.72 10.01 2.15
CA GLU A 44 14.62 10.95 2.35
C GLU A 44 13.68 10.59 3.48
N LYS A 45 13.57 9.30 3.83
CA LYS A 45 12.55 8.74 4.73
C LYS A 45 12.27 9.59 5.96
N GLN A 46 13.32 10.04 6.66
CA GLN A 46 13.20 10.79 7.92
C GLN A 46 12.93 12.29 7.74
N ASN A 47 13.14 12.82 6.53
CA ASN A 47 13.06 14.25 6.23
C ASN A 47 11.68 14.69 5.71
N LEU A 48 10.76 13.75 5.52
CA LEU A 48 9.41 14.01 4.99
C LEU A 48 8.43 14.58 6.02
N GLY A 49 8.78 14.55 7.31
CA GLY A 49 7.91 14.97 8.41
C GLY A 49 6.64 14.11 8.51
N LEU A 50 6.79 12.79 8.34
CA LEU A 50 5.76 11.79 8.55
C LEU A 50 5.83 11.29 9.99
N ASP A 51 4.69 11.13 10.68
CA ASP A 51 4.67 10.58 12.05
C ASP A 51 5.20 9.15 12.12
N PHE A 52 4.85 8.35 11.11
CA PHE A 52 5.32 6.97 10.95
C PHE A 52 5.90 6.77 9.55
N PRO A 53 7.17 7.14 9.29
CA PRO A 53 7.76 7.11 7.95
C PRO A 53 7.72 5.72 7.32
N ASN A 54 6.97 5.58 6.23
CA ASN A 54 6.81 4.33 5.51
C ASN A 54 6.33 4.56 4.06
N LEU A 55 6.34 3.52 3.24
CA LEU A 55 5.77 3.51 1.90
C LEU A 55 4.53 2.58 1.87
N PRO A 56 3.43 2.99 1.21
CA PRO A 56 3.20 4.30 0.59
C PRO A 56 2.95 5.40 1.61
N TYR A 57 3.19 6.63 1.17
CA TYR A 57 2.72 7.85 1.83
C TYR A 57 1.89 8.72 0.87
N LEU A 58 1.01 9.54 1.44
CA LEU A 58 0.19 10.54 0.74
C LEU A 58 0.28 11.88 1.45
N PHE A 59 0.38 12.95 0.67
CA PHE A 59 0.27 14.34 1.11
C PHE A 59 -0.95 14.99 0.46
N ASP A 60 -1.76 15.69 1.26
CA ASP A 60 -2.94 16.43 0.81
C ASP A 60 -3.08 17.73 1.63
N GLY A 61 -2.51 18.82 1.10
CA GLY A 61 -2.28 20.03 1.88
C GLY A 61 -1.38 19.75 3.08
N ASP A 62 -1.86 20.10 4.28
CA ASP A 62 -1.15 19.87 5.55
C ASP A 62 -1.24 18.41 6.03
N LEU A 63 -2.15 17.62 5.44
CA LEU A 63 -2.30 16.22 5.82
C LEU A 63 -1.15 15.39 5.28
N LYS A 64 -0.44 14.71 6.19
CA LYS A 64 0.63 13.77 5.86
C LYS A 64 0.31 12.41 6.46
N MET A 65 0.26 11.37 5.62
CA MET A 65 -0.18 10.05 6.06
C MET A 65 0.58 8.92 5.41
N THR A 66 0.74 7.83 6.15
CA THR A 66 1.27 6.53 5.72
C THR A 66 0.24 5.44 6.00
N GLN A 67 0.56 4.18 5.67
CA GLN A 67 -0.32 3.01 5.71
C GLN A 67 -1.28 2.94 4.52
N SER A 68 -1.06 1.98 3.62
CA SER A 68 -1.80 1.85 2.35
C SER A 68 -3.31 1.76 2.52
N LYS A 69 -3.80 1.06 3.56
CA LYS A 69 -5.23 0.91 3.84
C LYS A 69 -5.86 2.20 4.36
N ALA A 70 -5.15 2.94 5.22
CA ALA A 70 -5.62 4.23 5.71
C ALA A 70 -5.68 5.27 4.58
N ILE A 71 -4.67 5.29 3.71
CA ILE A 71 -4.63 6.13 2.51
C ILE A 71 -5.80 5.78 1.57
N LEU A 72 -6.02 4.49 1.28
CA LEU A 72 -7.13 4.06 0.43
C LEU A 72 -8.49 4.46 1.03
N TYR A 73 -8.68 4.27 2.33
CA TYR A 73 -9.89 4.69 3.03
C TYR A 73 -10.10 6.20 2.92
N TYR A 74 -9.06 7.00 3.17
CA TYR A 74 -9.13 8.46 3.07
C TYR A 74 -9.55 8.92 1.66
N ILE A 75 -8.91 8.37 0.62
CA ILE A 75 -9.27 8.66 -0.77
C ILE A 75 -10.70 8.19 -1.07
N GLY A 76 -11.08 6.99 -0.62
CA GLY A 76 -12.43 6.47 -0.77
C GLY A 76 -13.47 7.39 -0.15
N ARG A 77 -13.22 7.93 1.05
CA ARG A 77 -14.11 8.91 1.70
C ARG A 77 -14.17 10.22 0.92
N LYS A 78 -13.01 10.77 0.54
CA LYS A 78 -12.91 12.04 -0.21
C LYS A 78 -13.60 11.97 -1.58
N ALA A 79 -13.54 10.80 -2.22
CA ALA A 79 -14.16 10.53 -3.52
C ALA A 79 -15.58 9.92 -3.43
N ASN A 80 -16.18 9.85 -2.23
CA ASN A 80 -17.54 9.30 -2.02
C ASN A 80 -17.73 7.85 -2.49
N LEU A 81 -16.75 6.98 -2.21
CA LEU A 81 -16.71 5.56 -2.60
C LEU A 81 -16.99 4.59 -1.44
N MET A 82 -17.18 5.08 -0.21
CA MET A 82 -17.30 4.23 0.99
C MET A 82 -18.72 3.76 1.32
N GLY A 83 -19.74 4.17 0.56
CA GLY A 83 -21.13 4.03 0.99
C GLY A 83 -21.59 5.23 1.84
N LYS A 84 -22.90 5.35 2.05
CA LYS A 84 -23.54 6.51 2.69
C LYS A 84 -23.94 6.26 4.14
N THR A 85 -23.99 4.99 4.56
CA THR A 85 -24.36 4.60 5.92
C THR A 85 -23.21 3.87 6.62
N PRO A 86 -23.18 3.85 7.97
CA PRO A 86 -22.17 3.09 8.71
C PRO A 86 -22.12 1.61 8.31
N THR A 87 -23.26 1.00 7.99
CA THR A 87 -23.35 -0.40 7.56
C THR A 87 -22.72 -0.62 6.18
N GLU A 88 -23.00 0.26 5.22
CA GLU A 88 -22.38 0.19 3.89
C GLU A 88 -20.87 0.39 3.97
N GLU A 89 -20.42 1.35 4.78
CA GLU A 89 -19.00 1.63 5.00
C GLU A 89 -18.28 0.45 5.68
N ALA A 90 -18.92 -0.19 6.65
CA ALA A 90 -18.41 -1.41 7.25
C ALA A 90 -18.27 -2.55 6.22
N HIS A 91 -19.22 -2.70 5.29
CA HIS A 91 -19.12 -3.70 4.22
C HIS A 91 -17.98 -3.40 3.23
N VAL A 92 -17.79 -2.15 2.84
CA VAL A 92 -16.66 -1.74 1.99
C VAL A 92 -15.34 -2.06 2.68
N MET A 93 -15.20 -1.70 3.97
CA MET A 93 -14.00 -1.98 4.73
C MET A 93 -13.74 -3.49 4.90
N MET A 94 -14.78 -4.28 5.16
CA MET A 94 -14.68 -5.73 5.24
C MET A 94 -14.13 -6.33 3.94
N LEU A 95 -14.60 -5.86 2.77
CA LEU A 95 -14.08 -6.29 1.48
C LEU A 95 -12.63 -5.88 1.25
N CYS A 96 -12.27 -4.63 1.60
CA CYS A 96 -10.89 -4.14 1.49
C CYS A 96 -9.92 -4.96 2.36
N GLU A 97 -10.32 -5.30 3.59
CA GLU A 97 -9.52 -6.12 4.50
C GLU A 97 -9.42 -7.56 4.01
N GLN A 98 -10.51 -8.15 3.52
CA GLN A 98 -10.48 -9.51 2.96
C GLN A 98 -9.57 -9.60 1.72
N ALA A 99 -9.56 -8.56 0.87
CA ALA A 99 -8.66 -8.46 -0.28
C ALA A 99 -7.20 -8.29 0.17
N HIS A 100 -6.95 -7.51 1.24
CA HIS A 100 -5.62 -7.36 1.83
C HIS A 100 -5.08 -8.70 2.36
N ASP A 101 -5.89 -9.44 3.12
CA ASP A 101 -5.53 -10.77 3.63
C ASP A 101 -5.16 -11.74 2.52
N PHE A 102 -5.97 -11.77 1.45
CA PHE A 102 -5.68 -12.59 0.28
C PHE A 102 -4.34 -12.20 -0.35
N ARG A 103 -4.12 -10.90 -0.55
CA ARG A 103 -2.87 -10.38 -1.12
C ARG A 103 -1.65 -10.71 -0.28
N MET A 104 -1.72 -10.57 1.05
CA MET A 104 -0.60 -10.92 1.93
C MET A 104 -0.27 -12.42 1.86
N LYS A 105 -1.29 -13.28 1.79
CA LYS A 105 -1.11 -14.73 1.60
C LYS A 105 -0.44 -15.03 0.25
N VAL A 106 -0.88 -14.40 -0.83
CA VAL A 106 -0.29 -14.54 -2.17
C VAL A 106 1.16 -14.04 -2.19
N GLY A 107 1.45 -12.90 -1.55
CA GLY A 107 2.82 -12.39 -1.43
C GLY A 107 3.77 -13.40 -0.79
N SER A 108 3.30 -14.12 0.23
CA SER A 108 4.11 -15.18 0.87
C SER A 108 4.43 -16.37 -0.04
N VAL A 109 3.65 -16.58 -1.12
CA VAL A 109 3.93 -17.63 -2.11
C VAL A 109 5.06 -17.20 -3.03
N PHE A 110 5.11 -15.93 -3.43
CA PHE A 110 6.11 -15.41 -4.36
C PHE A 110 7.44 -15.06 -3.70
N TYR A 111 7.42 -14.61 -2.45
CA TYR A 111 8.62 -14.18 -1.71
C TYR A 111 9.01 -15.13 -0.57
N GLY A 112 8.32 -16.28 -0.45
CA GLY A 112 8.67 -17.30 0.53
C GLY A 112 9.98 -18.01 0.20
N PRO A 113 10.64 -18.64 1.18
CA PRO A 113 11.84 -19.41 0.91
C PRO A 113 11.54 -20.56 -0.08
N GLU A 114 12.51 -20.82 -0.95
CA GLU A 114 12.44 -21.89 -1.94
C GLU A 114 12.17 -23.23 -1.24
N GLY A 115 11.18 -23.99 -1.71
CA GLY A 115 10.78 -25.27 -1.09
C GLY A 115 9.79 -25.18 0.07
N ALA A 116 9.26 -24.01 0.42
CA ALA A 116 8.17 -23.85 1.40
C ALA A 116 6.80 -24.33 0.84
N THR A 117 6.70 -25.64 0.56
CA THR A 117 5.43 -26.30 0.31
C THR A 117 4.47 -26.07 1.48
N LYS A 118 3.17 -26.25 1.24
CA LYS A 118 2.14 -26.18 2.30
C LYS A 118 2.48 -27.08 3.49
N GLU A 119 3.23 -28.16 3.27
CA GLU A 119 3.70 -29.11 4.29
C GLU A 119 4.90 -28.58 5.08
N GLY A 120 5.88 -27.93 4.43
CA GLY A 120 7.00 -27.30 5.12
C GLY A 120 6.55 -26.21 6.10
N ARG A 121 5.52 -25.45 5.75
CA ARG A 121 4.94 -24.39 6.60
C ARG A 121 4.17 -24.92 7.82
N LYS A 122 3.68 -26.17 7.81
CA LYS A 122 3.01 -26.79 8.97
C LYS A 122 4.00 -27.22 10.06
N LYS A 123 5.27 -27.47 9.72
CA LYS A 123 6.30 -27.92 10.66
C LYS A 123 6.98 -26.79 11.46
N LEU A 124 6.72 -25.53 11.10
CA LEU A 124 7.31 -24.33 11.71
C LEU A 124 6.37 -23.65 12.72
N ARG A 125 5.26 -24.28 13.09
CA ARG A 125 4.28 -23.79 14.06
C ARG A 125 4.17 -24.74 15.24
#